data_AF-A0A6N3B636-F1
#
_entry.id   AF-A0A6N3B636-F1
#
_cell.length_a   1.000
_cell.length_b   1.000
_cell.length_c   1.000
_cell.angle_alpha   90.00
_cell.angle_beta   90.00
_cell.angle_gamma   90.00
#
_symmetry.space_group_name_H-M   'P 1'
#
loop_
_entity.id
_entity.type
_entity.pdbx_description
1 polymer ?
#
loop_
_entity_poly.entity_id
_entity_poly.type
_entity_poly.pdbx_seq_one_letter_code
_entity_poly.pdbx_strand_id
1 'polypeptide(L)'
;MICSLILDEMFEFDEDYVIEQIQNAYLEGSACRRLGGIRYKKNDDNTTEILAWQCNLADVQNYEVKLPTIVRISLDENNIVTNVNLNNYFKGSQGIPCSQKYLNKRLKKLVIGQDYDIKNSALRSQTALHCRHIYELVYGACSFKDYCIKNNLNDAYVSESTSAVETEKGLSCVDNISINNKKAITKIEFNNFKGNMKYNVSGAIESVSGMEIVGYYLDEDEWIKINDNQLLEVEGNEKYIMTFMKKVSPYWQHSGSTFNLKKKFYFSQIWPTTLFGILTQAFGLTTFNKNYAYFQHCIAGIQRIDQVPYCIGVIKTLDEGEKYFDNFSVEDLY
;
A
#
# COMPACT_ATOMS: atom_id res chain seq x y z
N MET A 1 0.29 10.70 -21.65
CA MET A 1 -1.00 10.02 -21.46
C MET A 1 -1.10 9.75 -19.96
N ILE A 2 -1.95 10.48 -19.25
CA ILE A 2 -2.16 10.30 -17.81
C ILE A 2 -2.96 8.99 -17.65
N CYS A 3 -2.46 8.05 -16.83
CA CYS A 3 -3.11 6.77 -16.56
C CYS A 3 -4.61 7.00 -16.29
N SER A 4 -5.50 6.33 -17.03
CA SER A 4 -6.88 6.19 -16.57
C SER A 4 -6.80 5.47 -15.21
N LEU A 5 -7.22 6.15 -14.15
CA LEU A 5 -7.50 5.46 -12.89
C LEU A 5 -8.49 4.36 -13.23
N ILE A 6 -8.19 3.16 -12.77
CA ILE A 6 -9.03 2.00 -13.04
C ILE A 6 -10.50 2.26 -12.64
N LEU A 7 -10.73 3.11 -11.62
CA LEU A 7 -12.04 3.46 -11.10
C LEU A 7 -12.16 4.99 -10.94
N ASP A 8 -12.17 5.72 -12.04
CA ASP A 8 -12.28 7.20 -12.05
C ASP A 8 -13.66 7.72 -11.61
N GLU A 9 -14.63 6.83 -11.45
CA GLU A 9 -16.02 7.09 -11.13
C GLU A 9 -16.53 6.13 -10.05
N MET A 10 -17.74 6.40 -9.56
CA MET A 10 -18.40 5.52 -8.61
C MET A 10 -18.55 4.14 -9.24
N PHE A 11 -17.90 3.14 -8.64
CA PHE A 11 -17.93 1.79 -9.15
C PHE A 11 -18.94 0.90 -8.42
N GLU A 12 -19.32 -0.19 -9.09
CA GLU A 12 -20.24 -1.17 -8.55
C GLU A 12 -19.68 -1.79 -7.26
N PHE A 13 -20.57 -2.00 -6.28
CA PHE A 13 -20.21 -2.72 -5.07
C PHE A 13 -20.16 -4.23 -5.38
N ASP A 14 -19.15 -4.64 -6.14
CA ASP A 14 -18.99 -6.01 -6.63
C ASP A 14 -17.51 -6.40 -6.68
N GLU A 15 -17.19 -7.58 -6.14
CA GLU A 15 -15.86 -8.15 -6.15
C GLU A 15 -15.46 -8.60 -7.56
N ASP A 16 -16.39 -9.11 -8.36
CA ASP A 16 -16.10 -9.61 -9.71
C ASP A 16 -15.73 -8.46 -10.65
N TYR A 17 -16.46 -7.34 -10.55
CA TYR A 17 -16.09 -6.10 -11.22
C TYR A 17 -14.66 -5.65 -10.86
N VAL A 18 -14.29 -5.65 -9.57
CA VAL A 18 -12.91 -5.30 -9.14
C VAL A 18 -11.87 -6.29 -9.70
N ILE A 19 -12.20 -7.58 -9.77
CA ILE A 19 -11.30 -8.60 -10.33
C ILE A 19 -11.07 -8.37 -11.83
N GLU A 20 -12.13 -8.10 -12.60
CA GLU A 20 -12.03 -7.79 -14.03
C GLU A 20 -11.12 -6.57 -14.26
N GLN A 21 -11.32 -5.53 -13.47
CA GLN A 21 -10.51 -4.33 -13.51
C GLN A 21 -9.03 -4.59 -13.19
N ILE A 22 -8.72 -5.44 -12.19
CA ILE A 22 -7.35 -5.88 -11.89
C ILE A 22 -6.74 -6.69 -13.04
N GLN A 23 -7.53 -7.55 -13.68
CA GLN A 23 -7.07 -8.34 -14.82
C GLN A 23 -6.69 -7.45 -16.01
N ASN A 24 -7.37 -6.32 -16.19
CA ASN A 24 -7.10 -5.34 -17.25
C ASN A 24 -6.03 -4.29 -16.88
N ALA A 25 -5.52 -4.29 -15.65
CA ALA A 25 -4.45 -3.41 -15.22
C ALA A 25 -3.11 -3.79 -15.86
N TYR A 26 -2.25 -2.82 -16.19
CA TYR A 26 -0.88 -3.09 -16.66
C TYR A 26 0.13 -2.12 -16.03
N LEU A 27 1.42 -2.43 -16.12
CA LEU A 27 2.51 -1.59 -15.63
C LEU A 27 2.66 -0.27 -16.41
N GLU A 28 2.20 -0.19 -17.66
CA GLU A 28 2.27 1.03 -18.49
C GLU A 28 3.69 1.64 -18.54
N GLY A 29 4.72 0.80 -18.61
CA GLY A 29 6.13 1.23 -18.63
C GLY A 29 6.73 1.61 -17.27
N SER A 30 5.98 1.49 -16.18
CA SER A 30 6.50 1.62 -14.81
C SER A 30 7.31 0.39 -14.39
N ALA A 31 8.28 0.58 -13.50
CA ALA A 31 9.00 -0.52 -12.85
C ALA A 31 8.10 -1.23 -11.82
N CYS A 32 7.28 -0.45 -11.11
CA CYS A 32 6.20 -0.97 -10.29
C CYS A 32 5.02 0.00 -10.29
N ARG A 33 3.83 -0.55 -10.13
CA ARG A 33 2.58 0.19 -9.98
C ARG A 33 1.76 -0.44 -8.88
N ARG A 34 1.11 0.37 -8.06
CA ARG A 34 0.10 -0.10 -7.13
C ARG A 34 -1.22 0.60 -7.45
N LEU A 35 -2.25 -0.20 -7.46
CA LEU A 35 -3.63 0.21 -7.69
C LEU A 35 -4.42 -0.16 -6.46
N GLY A 36 -5.44 0.60 -6.13
CA GLY A 36 -6.29 0.27 -5.00
C GLY A 36 -7.48 1.19 -4.87
N GLY A 37 -8.37 0.82 -3.96
CA GLY A 37 -9.57 1.59 -3.69
C GLY A 37 -10.40 0.99 -2.58
N ILE A 38 -11.34 1.79 -2.11
CA ILE A 38 -12.32 1.41 -1.10
C ILE A 38 -13.68 1.91 -1.55
N ARG A 39 -14.67 1.02 -1.54
CA ARG A 39 -16.08 1.33 -1.71
C ARG A 39 -16.76 1.25 -0.35
N TYR A 40 -17.47 2.30 0.04
CA TYR A 40 -18.24 2.36 1.27
C TYR A 40 -19.72 2.58 0.95
N LYS A 41 -20.59 1.74 1.52
CA LYS A 41 -22.05 1.87 1.38
C LYS A 41 -22.73 1.62 2.72
N LYS A 42 -23.51 2.60 3.18
CA LYS A 42 -24.41 2.50 4.31
C LYS A 42 -25.83 2.23 3.81
N ASN A 43 -26.44 1.16 4.29
CA ASN A 43 -27.78 0.74 3.92
C ASN A 43 -28.85 1.48 4.74
N ASP A 44 -30.11 1.38 4.31
CA ASP A 44 -31.24 2.06 4.94
C ASP A 44 -31.52 1.57 6.37
N ASP A 45 -31.13 0.33 6.70
CA ASP A 45 -31.20 -0.25 8.03
C ASP A 45 -30.02 0.14 8.94
N ASN A 46 -29.17 1.07 8.50
CA ASN A 46 -27.92 1.50 9.13
C ASN A 46 -26.78 0.46 9.15
N THR A 47 -26.94 -0.72 8.56
CA THR A 47 -25.80 -1.61 8.31
C THR A 47 -24.85 -0.99 7.28
N THR A 48 -23.59 -1.42 7.30
CA THR A 48 -22.56 -0.88 6.40
C THR A 48 -21.83 -2.01 5.69
N GLU A 49 -21.65 -1.87 4.38
CA GLU A 49 -20.83 -2.73 3.55
C GLU A 49 -19.60 -1.95 3.06
N ILE A 50 -18.42 -2.57 3.15
CA ILE A 50 -17.15 -2.01 2.66
C ILE A 50 -16.42 -3.03 1.79
N LEU A 51 -16.01 -2.62 0.60
CA LEU A 51 -15.16 -3.39 -0.29
C LEU A 51 -13.84 -2.66 -0.47
N ALA A 52 -12.77 -3.19 0.11
CA ALA A 52 -11.43 -2.63 0.05
C ALA A 52 -10.51 -3.51 -0.79
N TRP A 53 -9.74 -2.93 -1.68
CA TRP A 53 -8.90 -3.70 -2.59
C TRP A 53 -7.61 -2.97 -2.94
N GLN A 54 -6.62 -3.75 -3.35
CA GLN A 54 -5.39 -3.27 -3.96
C GLN A 54 -4.76 -4.34 -4.84
N CYS A 55 -3.95 -3.92 -5.79
CA CYS A 55 -3.12 -4.78 -6.61
C CYS A 55 -1.73 -4.16 -6.73
N ASN A 56 -0.71 -4.91 -6.29
CA ASN A 56 0.67 -4.57 -6.62
C ASN A 56 1.02 -5.20 -7.98
N LEU A 57 1.57 -4.38 -8.88
CA LEU A 57 2.17 -4.78 -10.13
C LEU A 57 3.66 -4.48 -10.07
N ALA A 58 4.48 -5.44 -10.47
CA ALA A 58 5.92 -5.26 -10.56
C ALA A 58 6.46 -5.92 -11.82
N ASP A 59 7.42 -5.26 -12.45
CA ASP A 59 8.22 -5.87 -13.52
C ASP A 59 9.36 -6.68 -12.88
N VAL A 60 9.18 -8.00 -12.83
CA VAL A 60 10.18 -8.92 -12.31
C VAL A 60 10.74 -9.70 -13.48
N GLN A 61 12.03 -9.52 -13.78
CA GLN A 61 12.72 -10.21 -14.88
C GLN A 61 11.99 -10.12 -16.24
N ASN A 62 11.37 -8.98 -16.56
CA ASN A 62 10.56 -8.74 -17.75
C ASN A 62 9.22 -9.52 -17.79
N TYR A 63 8.75 -9.98 -16.64
CA TYR A 63 7.40 -10.52 -16.46
C TYR A 63 6.60 -9.61 -15.54
N GLU A 64 5.41 -9.24 -15.99
CA GLU A 64 4.46 -8.50 -15.17
C GLU A 64 3.81 -9.45 -14.17
N VAL A 65 4.08 -9.20 -12.88
CA VAL A 65 3.46 -9.95 -11.78
C VAL A 65 2.34 -9.12 -11.18
N LYS A 66 1.15 -9.70 -11.04
CA LYS A 66 -0.02 -9.06 -10.41
C LYS A 66 -0.37 -9.75 -9.10
N LEU A 67 -0.41 -8.97 -8.02
CA LEU A 67 -0.58 -9.45 -6.65
C LEU A 67 -1.78 -8.75 -5.99
N PRO A 68 -3.01 -9.21 -6.30
CA PRO A 68 -4.24 -8.64 -5.75
C PRO A 68 -4.46 -9.02 -4.28
N THR A 69 -5.11 -8.12 -3.55
CA THR A 69 -5.69 -8.35 -2.23
C THR A 69 -7.04 -7.64 -2.20
N ILE A 70 -8.11 -8.36 -1.90
CA ILE A 70 -9.48 -7.84 -1.87
C ILE A 70 -10.12 -8.32 -0.56
N VAL A 71 -10.68 -7.40 0.20
CA VAL A 71 -11.32 -7.65 1.48
C VAL A 71 -12.71 -7.04 1.49
N ARG A 72 -13.71 -7.87 1.75
CA ARG A 72 -15.10 -7.44 2.01
C ARG A 72 -15.38 -7.42 3.49
N ILE A 73 -16.05 -6.39 3.98
CA ILE A 73 -16.34 -6.16 5.39
C ILE A 73 -17.81 -5.73 5.53
N SER A 74 -18.52 -6.36 6.45
CA SER A 74 -19.91 -6.04 6.80
C SER A 74 -19.98 -5.61 8.26
N LEU A 75 -20.68 -4.52 8.53
CA LEU A 75 -20.90 -3.97 9.86
C LEU A 75 -22.40 -3.95 10.17
N ASP A 76 -22.75 -4.22 11.42
CA ASP A 76 -24.10 -3.99 11.93
C ASP A 76 -24.37 -2.50 12.22
N GLU A 77 -25.57 -2.18 12.68
CA GLU A 77 -26.00 -0.84 13.06
C GLU A 77 -25.21 -0.25 14.24
N ASN A 78 -24.50 -1.09 15.01
CA ASN A 78 -23.69 -0.72 16.17
C ASN A 78 -22.20 -0.59 15.81
N ASN A 79 -21.86 -0.60 14.51
CA ASN A 79 -20.49 -0.52 14.00
C ASN A 79 -19.62 -1.75 14.35
N ILE A 80 -20.24 -2.87 14.69
CA ILE A 80 -19.54 -4.13 14.97
C ILE A 80 -19.38 -4.91 13.68
N VAL A 81 -18.19 -5.46 13.45
CA VAL A 81 -17.93 -6.30 12.28
C VAL A 81 -18.67 -7.63 12.43
N THR A 82 -19.67 -7.86 11.58
CA THR A 82 -20.42 -9.12 11.54
C THR A 82 -19.81 -10.12 10.58
N ASN A 83 -19.18 -9.64 9.51
CA ASN A 83 -18.51 -10.48 8.53
C ASN A 83 -17.26 -9.78 7.96
N VAL A 84 -16.25 -10.59 7.65
CA VAL A 84 -15.09 -10.15 6.89
C VAL A 84 -14.53 -11.32 6.08
N ASN A 85 -14.15 -11.08 4.83
CA ASN A 85 -13.60 -12.12 3.98
C ASN A 85 -12.47 -11.59 3.09
N LEU A 86 -11.36 -12.34 3.06
CA LEU A 86 -10.32 -12.20 2.04
C LEU A 86 -10.74 -12.98 0.80
N ASN A 87 -10.83 -12.31 -0.34
CA ASN A 87 -11.25 -12.94 -1.60
C ASN A 87 -10.28 -14.05 -2.06
N ASN A 88 -10.80 -15.09 -2.72
CA ASN A 88 -10.01 -16.22 -3.21
C ASN A 88 -9.07 -15.86 -4.37
N TYR A 89 -9.27 -14.70 -5.01
CA TYR A 89 -8.37 -14.18 -6.03
C TYR A 89 -7.03 -13.68 -5.47
N PHE A 90 -6.83 -13.70 -4.14
CA PHE A 90 -5.57 -13.36 -3.50
C PHE A 90 -4.41 -14.23 -3.98
N LYS A 91 -3.31 -13.62 -4.44
CA LYS A 91 -2.15 -14.35 -5.01
C LYS A 91 -0.87 -14.30 -4.17
N GLY A 92 -0.91 -13.74 -2.96
CA GLY A 92 0.24 -13.70 -2.04
C GLY A 92 1.45 -12.95 -2.58
N SER A 93 1.78 -11.78 -2.03
CA SER A 93 2.78 -10.90 -2.64
C SER A 93 4.25 -11.34 -2.52
N GLN A 94 4.56 -12.36 -1.72
CA GLN A 94 5.93 -12.74 -1.37
C GLN A 94 6.15 -14.26 -1.32
N GLY A 95 5.27 -15.03 -1.98
CA GLY A 95 5.40 -16.48 -2.12
C GLY A 95 4.39 -17.29 -1.30
N ILE A 96 4.60 -18.61 -1.28
CA ILE A 96 3.68 -19.62 -0.74
C ILE A 96 3.21 -19.33 0.71
N PRO A 97 4.06 -18.82 1.63
CA PRO A 97 3.62 -18.51 3.00
C PRO A 97 2.51 -17.46 3.11
N CYS A 98 2.39 -16.57 2.12
CA CYS A 98 1.23 -15.70 1.97
C CYS A 98 0.03 -16.50 1.46
N SER A 99 -0.45 -17.45 2.26
CA SER A 99 -1.61 -18.28 1.93
C SER A 99 -2.92 -17.53 2.18
N GLN A 100 -3.84 -17.57 1.20
CA GLN A 100 -5.18 -17.02 1.35
C GLN A 100 -5.94 -17.66 2.52
N LYS A 101 -5.89 -18.99 2.63
CA LYS A 101 -6.62 -19.77 3.63
C LYS A 101 -6.19 -19.38 5.05
N TYR A 102 -4.87 -19.35 5.27
CA TYR A 102 -4.29 -18.94 6.55
C TYR A 102 -4.69 -17.50 6.92
N LEU A 103 -4.45 -16.56 5.99
CA LEU A 103 -4.67 -15.15 6.23
C LEU A 103 -6.15 -14.80 6.40
N ASN A 104 -7.05 -15.48 5.68
CA ASN A 104 -8.49 -15.32 5.86
C ASN A 104 -8.96 -15.82 7.24
N LYS A 105 -8.45 -16.98 7.69
CA LYS A 105 -8.72 -17.51 9.04
C LYS A 105 -8.24 -16.54 10.11
N ARG A 106 -7.03 -15.98 9.97
CA ARG A 106 -6.48 -14.98 10.89
C ARG A 106 -7.30 -13.69 10.90
N LEU A 107 -7.68 -13.19 9.72
CA LEU A 107 -8.51 -12.00 9.54
C LEU A 107 -9.85 -12.15 10.24
N LYS A 108 -10.59 -13.24 9.98
CA LYS A 108 -11.88 -13.52 10.64
C LYS A 108 -11.75 -13.59 12.15
N LYS A 109 -10.75 -14.32 12.65
CA LYS A 109 -10.52 -14.47 14.11
C LYS A 109 -10.25 -13.15 14.82
N LEU A 110 -9.53 -12.22 14.18
CA LEU A 110 -9.15 -10.95 14.80
C LEU A 110 -10.20 -9.86 14.67
N VAL A 111 -10.94 -9.83 13.57
CA VAL A 111 -11.73 -8.67 13.18
C VAL A 111 -13.23 -8.86 13.43
N ILE A 112 -13.78 -10.07 13.32
CA ILE A 112 -15.21 -10.30 13.62
C ILE A 112 -15.50 -10.00 15.10
N GLY A 113 -16.62 -9.34 15.36
CA GLY A 113 -17.05 -8.94 16.70
C GLY A 113 -16.31 -7.73 17.27
N GLN A 114 -15.38 -7.14 16.51
CA GLN A 114 -14.70 -5.91 16.90
C GLN A 114 -15.53 -4.70 16.50
N ASP A 115 -15.49 -3.66 17.33
CA ASP A 115 -15.93 -2.31 16.94
C ASP A 115 -14.99 -1.75 15.87
N TYR A 116 -15.55 -1.33 14.73
CA TYR A 116 -14.80 -0.92 13.56
C TYR A 116 -14.40 0.57 13.63
N ASP A 117 -13.53 0.91 14.57
CA ASP A 117 -13.05 2.29 14.84
C ASP A 117 -11.52 2.37 14.76
N ILE A 118 -10.98 3.48 14.26
CA ILE A 118 -9.53 3.70 14.11
C ILE A 118 -8.76 3.69 15.44
N LYS A 119 -9.46 3.86 16.56
CA LYS A 119 -8.92 3.79 17.92
C LYS A 119 -8.91 2.37 18.47
N ASN A 120 -9.60 1.42 17.83
CA ASN A 120 -9.58 0.02 18.24
C ASN A 120 -8.15 -0.53 18.14
N SER A 121 -7.59 -0.96 19.28
CA SER A 121 -6.21 -1.44 19.39
C SER A 121 -5.97 -2.74 18.62
N ALA A 122 -6.98 -3.60 18.50
CA ALA A 122 -6.89 -4.84 17.74
C ALA A 122 -6.71 -4.56 16.24
N LEU A 123 -7.48 -3.60 15.70
CA LEU A 123 -7.41 -3.20 14.29
C LEU A 123 -6.18 -2.35 13.98
N ARG A 124 -5.68 -1.57 14.95
CA ARG A 124 -4.53 -0.69 14.78
C ARG A 124 -3.19 -1.43 14.74
N SER A 125 -3.11 -2.65 15.26
CA SER A 125 -1.87 -3.43 15.31
C SER A 125 -1.43 -3.89 13.91
N GLN A 126 -0.33 -3.30 13.42
CA GLN A 126 0.21 -3.60 12.09
C GLN A 126 0.67 -5.06 11.94
N THR A 127 1.05 -5.69 13.04
CA THR A 127 1.57 -7.06 13.05
C THR A 127 0.48 -8.10 13.33
N ALA A 128 -0.63 -7.74 13.97
CA ALA A 128 -1.62 -8.72 14.42
C ALA A 128 -2.20 -9.54 13.27
N LEU A 129 -2.47 -8.92 12.13
CA LEU A 129 -3.05 -9.60 10.95
C LEU A 129 -2.03 -10.45 10.18
N HIS A 130 -0.75 -10.44 10.58
CA HIS A 130 0.35 -11.21 9.99
C HIS A 130 0.64 -10.92 8.50
N CYS A 131 -0.15 -10.05 7.87
CA CYS A 131 0.03 -9.57 6.51
C CYS A 131 -0.23 -8.08 6.46
N ARG A 132 0.80 -7.35 6.04
CA ARG A 132 0.76 -5.89 5.92
C ARG A 132 -0.29 -5.40 4.91
N HIS A 133 -0.44 -6.11 3.81
CA HIS A 133 -1.43 -5.78 2.76
C HIS A 133 -2.86 -5.83 3.28
N ILE A 134 -3.20 -6.85 4.07
CA ILE A 134 -4.53 -6.99 4.69
C ILE A 134 -4.73 -5.91 5.75
N TYR A 135 -3.71 -5.63 6.57
CA TYR A 135 -3.75 -4.55 7.53
C TYR A 135 -4.00 -3.18 6.87
N GLU A 136 -3.29 -2.86 5.78
CA GLU A 136 -3.47 -1.62 5.03
C GLU A 136 -4.91 -1.48 4.51
N LEU A 137 -5.53 -2.57 4.02
CA LEU A 137 -6.93 -2.54 3.59
C LEU A 137 -7.93 -2.42 4.74
N VAL A 138 -7.78 -3.20 5.82
CA VAL A 138 -8.71 -3.18 6.97
C VAL A 138 -8.62 -1.84 7.70
N TYR A 139 -7.41 -1.42 8.08
CA TYR A 139 -7.23 -0.17 8.81
C TYR A 139 -7.47 1.07 7.93
N GLY A 140 -7.11 0.99 6.63
CA GLY A 140 -7.47 2.00 5.64
C GLY A 140 -8.98 2.15 5.49
N ALA A 141 -9.70 1.05 5.26
CA ALA A 141 -11.17 1.05 5.18
C ALA A 141 -11.84 1.63 6.43
N CYS A 142 -11.31 1.33 7.62
CA CYS A 142 -11.76 1.94 8.86
C CYS A 142 -11.59 3.48 8.86
N SER A 143 -10.42 3.96 8.43
CA SER A 143 -10.17 5.40 8.30
C SER A 143 -11.01 6.08 7.21
N PHE A 144 -11.34 5.38 6.13
CA PHE A 144 -12.20 5.91 5.06
C PHE A 144 -13.66 5.99 5.52
N LYS A 145 -14.15 5.00 6.27
CA LYS A 145 -15.46 5.04 6.93
C LYS A 145 -15.61 6.28 7.81
N ASP A 146 -14.61 6.59 8.64
CA ASP A 146 -14.62 7.80 9.48
C ASP A 146 -14.69 9.09 8.65
N TYR A 147 -14.01 9.12 7.50
CA TYR A 147 -14.12 10.21 6.55
C TYR A 147 -15.55 10.33 5.99
N CYS A 148 -16.17 9.21 5.59
CA CYS A 148 -17.56 9.19 5.10
C CYS A 148 -18.55 9.71 6.15
N ILE A 149 -18.45 9.24 7.40
CA ILE A 149 -19.30 9.68 8.51
C ILE A 149 -19.14 11.18 8.75
N LYS A 150 -17.89 11.68 8.83
CA LYS A 150 -17.61 13.10 9.05
C LYS A 150 -18.18 14.01 7.95
N ASN A 151 -18.28 13.51 6.72
CA ASN A 151 -18.80 14.25 5.58
C ASN A 151 -20.28 13.91 5.25
N ASN A 152 -20.98 13.17 6.12
CA ASN A 152 -22.37 12.75 5.94
C ASN A 152 -22.62 12.01 4.61
N LEU A 153 -21.70 11.11 4.26
CA LEU A 153 -21.80 10.28 3.06
C LEU A 153 -22.33 8.91 3.44
N ASN A 154 -23.40 8.47 2.76
CA ASN A 154 -23.91 7.09 2.85
C ASN A 154 -23.37 6.21 1.74
N ASP A 155 -22.84 6.80 0.68
CA ASP A 155 -22.32 6.10 -0.47
C ASP A 155 -21.08 6.88 -0.97
N ALA A 156 -19.93 6.22 -0.97
CA ALA A 156 -18.65 6.85 -1.30
C ALA A 156 -17.63 5.86 -1.87
N TYR A 157 -16.62 6.42 -2.52
CA TYR A 157 -15.46 5.66 -2.98
C TYR A 157 -14.16 6.47 -2.89
N VAL A 158 -13.05 5.73 -2.78
CA VAL A 158 -11.71 6.20 -3.08
C VAL A 158 -11.06 5.22 -4.06
N SER A 159 -10.33 5.73 -5.03
CA SER A 159 -9.49 4.97 -5.94
C SER A 159 -8.15 5.67 -6.10
N GLU A 160 -7.08 4.89 -6.25
CA GLU A 160 -5.73 5.42 -6.27
C GLU A 160 -4.79 4.57 -7.12
N SER A 161 -3.89 5.24 -7.82
CA SER A 161 -2.85 4.63 -8.66
C SER A 161 -1.53 5.32 -8.36
N THR A 162 -0.61 4.60 -7.71
CA THR A 162 0.77 5.04 -7.55
C THR A 162 1.67 4.26 -8.52
N SER A 163 2.36 4.94 -9.42
CA SER A 163 3.28 4.33 -10.40
C SER A 163 4.69 4.89 -10.27
N ALA A 164 5.70 4.03 -10.38
CA ALA A 164 7.10 4.42 -10.33
C ALA A 164 7.78 4.11 -11.67
N VAL A 165 8.09 5.15 -12.43
CA VAL A 165 8.65 5.06 -13.78
C VAL A 165 10.14 5.42 -13.72
N GLU A 166 10.98 4.58 -14.32
CA GLU A 166 12.39 4.88 -14.46
C GLU A 166 12.60 6.03 -15.45
N THR A 167 13.46 6.98 -15.09
CA THR A 167 13.85 8.11 -15.95
C THR A 167 15.35 8.06 -16.21
N GLU A 168 15.82 8.87 -17.16
CA GLU A 168 17.27 9.01 -17.43
C GLU A 168 18.08 9.41 -16.19
N LYS A 169 17.50 10.23 -15.31
CA LYS A 169 18.16 10.77 -14.10
C LYS A 169 17.93 9.93 -12.84
N GLY A 170 16.96 9.03 -12.85
CA GLY A 170 16.55 8.28 -11.66
C GLY A 170 15.16 7.66 -11.79
N LEU A 171 14.23 8.11 -10.95
CA LEU A 171 12.89 7.55 -10.80
C LEU A 171 11.86 8.68 -10.62
N SER A 172 10.75 8.59 -11.34
CA SER A 172 9.58 9.45 -11.19
C SER A 172 8.42 8.63 -10.63
N CYS A 173 7.99 8.95 -9.42
CA CYS A 173 6.82 8.35 -8.78
C CYS A 173 5.62 9.28 -8.93
N VAL A 174 4.57 8.85 -9.62
CA VAL A 174 3.32 9.60 -9.79
C VAL A 174 2.24 8.92 -8.98
N ASP A 175 1.49 9.70 -8.21
CA ASP A 175 0.29 9.25 -7.52
C ASP A 175 -0.91 10.02 -8.05
N ASN A 176 -1.97 9.30 -8.36
CA ASN A 176 -3.26 9.83 -8.74
C ASN A 176 -4.30 9.23 -7.79
N ILE A 177 -5.00 10.07 -7.05
CA ILE A 177 -6.05 9.65 -6.12
C ILE A 177 -7.36 10.38 -6.45
N SER A 178 -8.45 9.64 -6.51
CA SER A 178 -9.81 10.14 -6.64
C SER A 178 -10.63 9.78 -5.41
N ILE A 179 -11.29 10.76 -4.80
CA ILE A 179 -12.26 10.56 -3.72
C ILE A 179 -13.57 11.22 -4.14
N ASN A 180 -14.60 10.42 -4.40
CA ASN A 180 -15.91 10.91 -4.84
C ASN A 180 -15.81 11.93 -5.99
N ASN A 181 -15.08 11.58 -7.05
CA ASN A 181 -14.81 12.39 -8.25
C ASN A 181 -13.89 13.61 -8.04
N LYS A 182 -13.46 13.91 -6.81
CA LYS A 182 -12.42 14.90 -6.58
C LYS A 182 -11.06 14.23 -6.77
N LYS A 183 -10.22 14.77 -7.65
CA LYS A 183 -8.89 14.21 -7.95
C LYS A 183 -7.77 15.04 -7.34
N ALA A 184 -6.68 14.38 -6.98
CA ALA A 184 -5.39 14.99 -6.71
C ALA A 184 -4.31 14.17 -7.41
N ILE A 185 -3.46 14.85 -8.20
CA ILE A 185 -2.35 14.21 -8.90
C ILE A 185 -1.06 14.85 -8.40
N THR A 186 -0.14 14.01 -7.96
CA THR A 186 1.13 14.46 -7.39
C THR A 186 2.28 13.61 -7.93
N LYS A 187 3.47 14.19 -8.01
CA LYS A 187 4.68 13.51 -8.49
C LYS A 187 5.85 13.75 -7.54
N ILE A 188 6.68 12.73 -7.31
CA ILE A 188 8.00 12.87 -6.69
C ILE A 188 9.07 12.37 -7.65
N GLU A 189 10.08 13.18 -7.88
CA GLU A 189 11.28 12.80 -8.62
C GLU A 189 12.41 12.48 -7.62
N PHE A 190 13.03 11.32 -7.81
CA PHE A 190 14.22 10.88 -7.07
C PHE A 190 15.37 10.75 -8.07
N ASN A 191 16.31 11.69 -8.04
CA ASN A 191 17.45 11.72 -8.94
C ASN A 191 18.73 11.32 -8.23
N ASN A 192 19.72 10.86 -8.99
CA ASN A 192 21.08 10.60 -8.51
C ASN A 192 21.15 9.59 -7.34
N PHE A 193 20.22 8.64 -7.25
CA PHE A 193 20.26 7.59 -6.22
C PHE A 193 21.00 6.31 -6.68
N LYS A 194 21.00 6.02 -7.99
CA LYS A 194 21.66 4.84 -8.56
C LYS A 194 23.17 4.96 -8.32
N GLY A 195 23.77 3.95 -7.69
CA GLY A 195 25.19 3.96 -7.30
C GLY A 195 25.51 4.74 -6.01
N ASN A 196 24.57 5.54 -5.51
CA ASN A 196 24.72 6.37 -4.32
C ASN A 196 23.93 5.87 -3.11
N MET A 197 23.17 4.80 -3.29
CA MET A 197 22.43 4.09 -2.25
C MET A 197 23.14 2.80 -1.89
N LYS A 198 23.36 2.57 -0.60
CA LYS A 198 23.93 1.32 -0.07
C LYS A 198 22.90 0.56 0.75
N TYR A 199 22.93 -0.75 0.62
CA TYR A 199 22.07 -1.68 1.33
C TYR A 199 22.92 -2.52 2.28
N ASN A 200 22.39 -2.80 3.48
CA ASN A 200 23.04 -3.71 4.41
C ASN A 200 22.77 -5.18 4.04
N VAL A 201 23.36 -6.10 4.80
CA VAL A 201 23.23 -7.56 4.61
C VAL A 201 21.81 -8.12 4.78
N SER A 202 20.88 -7.31 5.32
CA SER A 202 19.46 -7.68 5.44
C SER A 202 18.60 -7.07 4.33
N GLY A 203 19.20 -6.30 3.41
CA GLY A 203 18.53 -5.65 2.30
C GLY A 203 17.91 -4.29 2.66
N ALA A 204 18.16 -3.77 3.86
CA ALA A 204 17.66 -2.46 4.26
C ALA A 204 18.61 -1.36 3.76
N ILE A 205 18.06 -0.23 3.32
CA ILE A 205 18.87 0.93 2.91
C ILE A 205 19.60 1.47 4.14
N GLU A 206 20.93 1.48 4.08
CA GLU A 206 21.81 1.88 5.19
C GLU A 206 22.36 3.28 5.01
N SER A 207 22.66 3.68 3.77
CA SER A 207 23.16 5.02 3.50
C SER A 207 22.77 5.51 2.13
N VAL A 208 22.61 6.83 1.99
CA VAL A 208 22.43 7.51 0.72
C VAL A 208 23.33 8.74 0.69
N SER A 209 24.02 8.97 -0.43
CA SER A 209 24.88 10.14 -0.64
C SER A 209 24.46 10.90 -1.90
N GLY A 210 23.84 12.07 -1.74
CA GLY A 210 23.59 12.98 -2.86
C GLY A 210 22.35 12.68 -3.70
N MET A 211 21.37 11.95 -3.14
CA MET A 211 20.06 11.78 -3.79
C MET A 211 19.30 13.10 -3.76
N GLU A 212 18.76 13.51 -4.90
CA GLU A 212 17.90 14.70 -4.99
C GLU A 212 16.44 14.27 -4.99
N ILE A 213 15.61 14.97 -4.21
CA ILE A 213 14.17 14.71 -4.08
C ILE A 213 13.42 16.00 -4.40
N VAL A 214 12.48 15.93 -5.34
CA VAL A 214 11.64 17.07 -5.72
C VAL A 214 10.18 16.64 -5.82
N GLY A 215 9.29 17.32 -5.10
CA GLY A 215 7.85 17.06 -5.13
C GLY A 215 7.10 18.06 -6.00
N TYR A 216 6.08 17.59 -6.69
CA TYR A 216 5.19 18.39 -7.55
C TYR A 216 3.73 18.00 -7.33
N TYR A 217 2.82 18.92 -7.62
CA TYR A 217 1.41 18.65 -7.83
C TYR A 217 0.99 19.13 -9.21
N LEU A 218 -0.04 18.50 -9.77
CA LEU A 218 -0.63 18.94 -11.03
C LEU A 218 -1.76 19.92 -10.70
N ASP A 219 -1.70 21.11 -11.29
CA ASP A 219 -2.77 22.08 -11.29
C ASP A 219 -3.16 22.37 -12.73
N GLU A 220 -4.42 22.09 -13.07
CA GLU A 220 -4.90 22.04 -14.46
C GLU A 220 -4.01 21.10 -15.31
N ASP A 221 -3.10 21.66 -16.09
CA ASP A 221 -2.15 20.93 -16.94
C ASP A 221 -0.67 21.25 -16.64
N GLU A 222 -0.39 21.99 -15.54
CA GLU A 222 0.95 22.42 -15.16
C GLU A 222 1.45 21.73 -13.89
N TRP A 223 2.71 21.28 -13.91
CA TRP A 223 3.38 20.72 -12.74
C TRP A 223 3.97 21.84 -11.88
N ILE A 224 3.39 22.08 -10.72
CA ILE A 224 3.85 23.08 -9.77
C ILE A 224 4.67 22.41 -8.67
N LYS A 225 5.83 22.98 -8.34
CA LYS A 225 6.70 22.48 -7.26
C LYS A 225 6.02 22.66 -5.90
N ILE A 226 6.03 21.61 -5.10
CA ILE A 226 5.62 21.65 -3.68
C ILE A 226 6.71 22.29 -2.82
N ASN A 227 7.97 22.00 -3.14
CA ASN A 227 9.14 22.51 -2.42
C ASN A 227 10.36 22.61 -3.33
N ASP A 228 11.37 23.35 -2.85
CA ASP A 228 12.70 23.37 -3.47
C ASP A 228 13.38 22.01 -3.38
N ASN A 229 14.30 21.77 -4.32
CA ASN A 229 15.06 20.52 -4.42
C ASN A 229 15.72 20.17 -3.07
N GLN A 230 15.44 18.97 -2.58
CA GLN A 230 15.96 18.47 -1.31
C GLN A 230 17.10 17.50 -1.56
N LEU A 231 18.28 17.77 -1.02
CA LEU A 231 19.40 16.82 -1.02
C LEU A 231 19.25 15.84 0.16
N LEU A 232 19.37 14.54 -0.07
CA LEU A 232 19.40 13.51 0.95
C LEU A 232 20.80 12.91 1.06
N GLU A 233 21.43 13.16 2.20
CA GLU A 233 22.71 12.59 2.62
C GLU A 233 22.55 12.08 4.04
N VAL A 234 22.71 10.77 4.22
CA VAL A 234 22.47 10.12 5.51
C VAL A 234 23.15 8.76 5.59
N GLU A 235 23.63 8.43 6.78
CA GLU A 235 24.22 7.15 7.13
C GLU A 235 23.51 6.56 8.35
N GLY A 236 23.27 5.24 8.32
CA GLY A 236 22.49 4.48 9.28
C GLY A 236 21.04 4.30 8.86
N ASN A 237 20.53 3.06 8.96
CA ASN A 237 19.18 2.68 8.50
C ASN A 237 18.05 3.48 9.18
N GLU A 238 18.05 3.59 10.51
CA GLU A 238 17.00 4.34 11.22
C GLU A 238 16.99 5.83 10.86
N LYS A 239 18.19 6.43 10.77
CA LYS A 239 18.35 7.83 10.36
C LYS A 239 17.90 8.04 8.92
N TYR A 240 18.19 7.09 8.04
CA TYR A 240 17.73 7.12 6.65
C TYR A 240 16.20 7.15 6.59
N ILE A 241 15.51 6.20 7.24
CA ILE A 241 14.04 6.14 7.23
C ILE A 241 13.45 7.46 7.72
N MET A 242 13.90 7.95 8.89
CA MET A 242 13.36 9.18 9.47
C MET A 242 13.59 10.41 8.57
N THR A 243 14.80 10.55 8.02
CA THR A 243 15.17 11.70 7.17
C THR A 243 14.44 11.66 5.83
N PHE A 244 14.36 10.47 5.22
CA PHE A 244 13.63 10.23 3.98
C PHE A 244 12.15 10.56 4.14
N MET A 245 11.49 10.02 5.18
CA MET A 245 10.07 10.28 5.43
C MET A 245 9.80 11.75 5.69
N LYS A 246 10.70 12.47 6.38
CA LYS A 246 10.57 13.92 6.58
C LYS A 246 10.60 14.68 5.24
N LYS A 247 11.51 14.31 4.34
CA LYS A 247 11.65 14.95 3.01
C LYS A 247 10.48 14.67 2.08
N VAL A 248 9.89 13.48 2.17
CA VAL A 248 8.72 13.08 1.36
C VAL A 248 7.39 13.55 1.98
N SER A 249 7.33 13.85 3.28
CA SER A 249 6.08 14.25 3.94
C SER A 249 5.32 15.43 3.33
N PRO A 250 5.95 16.50 2.77
CA PRO A 250 5.21 17.60 2.15
C PRO A 250 4.32 17.15 0.99
N TYR A 251 4.76 16.14 0.24
CA TYR A 251 4.01 15.55 -0.87
C TYR A 251 2.71 14.90 -0.38
N TRP A 252 2.80 14.04 0.65
CA TRP A 252 1.61 13.47 1.27
C TRP A 252 0.70 14.58 1.79
N GLN A 253 1.26 15.52 2.55
CA GLN A 253 0.48 16.57 3.19
C GLN A 253 -0.28 17.42 2.17
N HIS A 254 0.33 17.68 1.01
CA HIS A 254 -0.30 18.38 -0.09
C HIS A 254 -1.51 17.60 -0.63
N SER A 255 -1.34 16.33 -1.02
CA SER A 255 -2.46 15.49 -1.49
C SER A 255 -3.59 15.40 -0.46
N GLY A 256 -3.27 15.19 0.82
CA GLY A 256 -4.28 15.20 1.89
C GLY A 256 -4.99 16.55 2.04
N SER A 257 -4.29 17.67 1.88
CA SER A 257 -4.88 19.01 1.96
C SER A 257 -5.93 19.26 0.88
N THR A 258 -5.74 18.71 -0.33
CA THR A 258 -6.73 18.76 -1.42
C THR A 258 -8.06 18.15 -0.99
N PHE A 259 -8.06 17.16 -0.11
CA PHE A 259 -9.26 16.51 0.42
C PHE A 259 -9.71 17.03 1.80
N ASN A 260 -9.15 18.16 2.27
CA ASN A 260 -9.38 18.69 3.62
C ASN A 260 -8.96 17.72 4.75
N LEU A 261 -7.98 16.85 4.47
CA LEU A 261 -7.42 15.87 5.39
C LEU A 261 -6.08 16.36 5.93
N LYS A 262 -6.10 17.06 7.07
CA LYS A 262 -4.87 17.60 7.70
C LYS A 262 -4.03 16.53 8.41
N LYS A 263 -4.62 15.40 8.81
CA LYS A 263 -4.00 14.26 9.51
C LYS A 263 -4.73 12.98 9.11
N LYS A 264 -4.08 11.81 9.23
CA LYS A 264 -4.70 10.48 9.10
C LYS A 264 -5.20 10.11 7.69
N PHE A 265 -4.33 10.24 6.69
CA PHE A 265 -4.60 9.75 5.34
C PHE A 265 -4.25 8.26 5.22
N TYR A 266 -4.81 7.44 6.12
CA TYR A 266 -4.40 6.03 6.29
C TYR A 266 -4.95 5.10 5.21
N PHE A 267 -5.95 5.54 4.46
CA PHE A 267 -6.57 4.79 3.38
C PHE A 267 -5.92 5.01 2.02
N SER A 268 -4.82 5.78 1.98
CA SER A 268 -4.09 6.10 0.76
C SER A 268 -2.77 5.34 0.66
N GLN A 269 -2.34 5.07 -0.56
CA GLN A 269 -1.07 4.45 -0.92
C GLN A 269 0.12 5.37 -0.63
N ILE A 270 -0.10 6.68 -0.59
CA ILE A 270 0.90 7.66 -0.14
C ILE A 270 0.95 7.81 1.40
N TRP A 271 0.22 6.98 2.15
CA TRP A 271 0.44 6.80 3.59
C TRP A 271 1.91 6.40 3.84
N PRO A 272 2.66 7.05 4.77
CA PRO A 272 4.09 6.84 4.97
C PRO A 272 4.62 5.43 4.87
N THR A 273 4.00 4.52 5.59
CA THR A 273 4.43 3.13 5.61
C THR A 273 4.26 2.58 4.20
N THR A 274 3.06 2.63 3.63
CA THR A 274 2.73 2.11 2.30
C THR A 274 3.65 2.68 1.23
N LEU A 275 3.82 4.00 1.21
CA LEU A 275 4.68 4.72 0.28
C LEU A 275 6.13 4.26 0.39
N PHE A 276 6.65 4.15 1.61
CA PHE A 276 8.01 3.65 1.84
C PHE A 276 8.19 2.24 1.29
N GLY A 277 7.17 1.38 1.41
CA GLY A 277 7.15 0.05 0.83
C GLY A 277 7.16 0.05 -0.70
N ILE A 278 6.38 0.92 -1.35
CA ILE A 278 6.35 1.08 -2.81
C ILE A 278 7.70 1.61 -3.32
N LEU A 279 8.24 2.64 -2.66
CA LEU A 279 9.50 3.25 -3.08
C LEU A 279 10.70 2.32 -2.87
N THR A 280 10.73 1.55 -1.78
CA THR A 280 11.78 0.53 -1.57
C THR A 280 11.75 -0.52 -2.68
N GLN A 281 10.56 -0.95 -3.11
CA GLN A 281 10.40 -1.87 -4.24
C GLN A 281 10.91 -1.22 -5.53
N ALA A 282 10.50 0.01 -5.82
CA ALA A 282 10.93 0.74 -7.01
C ALA A 282 12.46 0.90 -7.04
N PHE A 283 13.07 1.39 -5.95
CA PHE A 283 14.52 1.54 -5.86
C PHE A 283 15.25 0.22 -6.04
N GLY A 284 14.76 -0.86 -5.43
CA GLY A 284 15.35 -2.20 -5.60
C GLY A 284 15.28 -2.67 -7.05
N LEU A 285 14.11 -2.59 -7.69
CA LEU A 285 13.91 -3.00 -9.08
C LEU A 285 14.80 -2.19 -10.05
N THR A 286 14.87 -0.86 -9.85
CA THR A 286 15.67 0.00 -10.72
C THR A 286 17.18 -0.12 -10.46
N THR A 287 17.61 -0.34 -9.21
CA THR A 287 19.05 -0.46 -8.87
C THR A 287 19.63 -1.80 -9.30
N PHE A 288 18.86 -2.87 -9.18
CA PHE A 288 19.33 -4.24 -9.40
C PHE A 288 18.81 -4.84 -10.72
N ASN A 289 18.51 -4.00 -11.71
CA ASN A 289 18.08 -4.41 -13.06
C ASN A 289 16.96 -5.47 -13.03
N LYS A 290 15.91 -5.21 -12.24
CA LYS A 290 14.71 -6.06 -12.12
C LYS A 290 15.00 -7.49 -11.65
N ASN A 291 16.11 -7.71 -10.93
CA ASN A 291 16.46 -9.01 -10.39
C ASN A 291 15.55 -9.38 -9.20
N TYR A 292 14.82 -10.49 -9.34
CA TYR A 292 13.86 -10.95 -8.34
C TYR A 292 14.47 -11.21 -6.95
N ALA A 293 15.66 -11.82 -6.90
CA ALA A 293 16.30 -12.15 -5.62
C ALA A 293 16.67 -10.90 -4.84
N TYR A 294 17.24 -9.89 -5.51
CA TYR A 294 17.54 -8.60 -4.88
C TYR A 294 16.27 -7.82 -4.52
N PHE A 295 15.22 -7.90 -5.35
CA PHE A 295 13.91 -7.35 -5.02
C PHE A 295 13.34 -7.93 -3.72
N GLN A 296 13.30 -9.26 -3.58
CA GLN A 296 12.86 -9.91 -2.35
C GLN A 296 13.75 -9.55 -1.16
N HIS A 297 15.06 -9.44 -1.40
CA HIS A 297 16.03 -9.03 -0.38
C HIS A 297 15.73 -7.61 0.15
N CYS A 298 15.48 -6.64 -0.74
CA CYS A 298 15.13 -5.28 -0.36
C CYS A 298 13.83 -5.22 0.45
N ILE A 299 12.82 -6.00 0.08
CA ILE A 299 11.56 -6.03 0.85
C ILE A 299 11.77 -6.67 2.23
N ALA A 300 12.56 -7.74 2.32
CA ALA A 300 12.89 -8.36 3.60
C ALA A 300 13.56 -7.35 4.55
N GLY A 301 14.39 -6.44 4.03
CA GLY A 301 15.06 -5.39 4.80
C GLY A 301 14.14 -4.39 5.50
N ILE A 302 12.90 -4.23 5.04
CA ILE A 302 11.90 -3.33 5.67
C ILE A 302 10.81 -4.08 6.44
N GLN A 303 10.79 -5.42 6.36
CA GLN A 303 9.78 -6.27 7.00
C GLN A 303 10.37 -7.24 8.03
N ARG A 304 11.67 -7.11 8.32
CA ARG A 304 12.35 -7.85 9.39
C ARG A 304 13.07 -6.86 10.31
N ILE A 305 12.76 -6.90 11.60
CA ILE A 305 13.43 -6.10 12.64
C ILE A 305 14.10 -7.10 13.59
N ASP A 306 15.40 -6.91 13.86
CA ASP A 306 16.20 -7.84 14.68
C ASP A 306 16.07 -9.31 14.26
N GLN A 307 16.00 -9.54 12.94
CA GLN A 307 15.77 -10.84 12.32
C GLN A 307 14.40 -11.47 12.61
N VAL A 308 13.45 -10.77 13.22
CA VAL A 308 12.07 -11.24 13.40
C VAL A 308 11.20 -10.78 12.21
N PRO A 309 10.46 -11.68 11.54
CA PRO A 309 9.56 -11.31 10.46
C PRO A 309 8.28 -10.63 10.98
N TYR A 310 7.91 -9.51 10.36
CA TYR A 310 6.67 -8.77 10.69
C TYR A 310 5.52 -9.12 9.74
N CYS A 311 5.82 -9.85 8.66
CA CYS A 311 4.88 -10.34 7.67
C CYS A 311 5.17 -11.81 7.41
N ILE A 312 4.14 -12.65 7.31
CA ILE A 312 4.30 -14.08 7.00
C ILE A 312 5.01 -14.30 5.66
N GLY A 313 4.89 -13.34 4.73
CA GLY A 313 5.52 -13.38 3.42
C GLY A 313 7.04 -13.32 3.41
N VAL A 314 7.68 -12.91 4.52
CA VAL A 314 9.15 -12.80 4.59
C VAL A 314 9.79 -13.82 5.52
N ILE A 315 9.08 -14.90 5.86
CA ILE A 315 9.68 -16.02 6.59
C ILE A 315 10.75 -16.71 5.75
N LYS A 316 11.81 -17.17 6.40
CA LYS A 316 12.92 -17.92 5.79
C LYS A 316 12.64 -19.41 5.74
N THR A 317 11.88 -19.93 6.71
CA THR A 317 11.52 -21.36 6.84
C THR A 317 10.09 -21.49 7.35
N LEU A 318 9.48 -22.67 7.15
CA LEU A 318 8.16 -22.97 7.69
C LEU A 318 8.17 -22.98 9.24
N ASP A 319 9.24 -23.50 9.85
CA ASP A 319 9.46 -23.46 11.30
C ASP A 319 9.45 -22.02 11.85
N GLU A 320 9.99 -21.06 11.08
CA GLU A 320 9.93 -19.65 11.45
C GLU A 320 8.47 -19.12 11.41
N GLY A 321 7.70 -19.58 10.42
CA GLY A 321 6.26 -19.36 10.33
C GLY A 321 5.52 -19.83 11.58
N GLU A 322 5.69 -21.09 11.95
CA GLU A 322 5.04 -21.71 13.10
C GLU A 322 5.46 -21.06 14.43
N LYS A 323 6.71 -20.61 14.52
CA LYS A 323 7.25 -19.96 15.71
C LYS A 323 6.67 -18.56 15.96
N TYR A 324 6.55 -17.73 14.92
CA TYR A 324 6.22 -16.31 15.07
C TYR A 324 4.78 -15.96 14.70
N PHE A 325 4.05 -16.83 14.01
CA PHE A 325 2.72 -16.53 13.51
C PHE A 325 1.67 -17.52 14.04
N ASP A 326 0.92 -17.08 15.04
CA ASP A 326 -0.08 -17.92 15.72
C ASP A 326 -1.02 -18.63 14.73
N ASN A 327 -1.21 -19.93 14.96
CA ASN A 327 -2.11 -20.81 14.20
C ASN A 327 -1.72 -20.96 12.71
N PHE A 328 -0.51 -20.56 12.32
CA PHE A 328 0.07 -20.94 11.03
C PHE A 328 0.44 -22.41 11.07
N SER A 329 0.09 -23.13 10.00
CA SER A 329 0.49 -24.52 9.79
C SER A 329 0.77 -24.76 8.31
N VAL A 330 1.59 -25.76 8.00
CA VAL A 330 1.89 -26.16 6.61
C VAL A 330 0.62 -26.61 5.88
N GLU A 331 -0.36 -27.14 6.59
CA GLU A 331 -1.68 -27.53 6.06
C GLU A 331 -2.50 -26.35 5.53
N ASP A 332 -2.17 -25.12 5.94
CA ASP A 332 -2.79 -23.93 5.42
C ASP A 332 -2.23 -23.53 4.04
N LEU A 333 -1.14 -24.14 3.56
CA LEU A 333 -0.52 -23.86 2.25
C LEU A 333 -1.18 -24.61 1.08
N TYR A 334 -2.04 -25.59 1.39
CA TYR A 334 -2.78 -26.44 0.45
C TYR A 334 -4.29 -26.21 0.52
#